data_AF-A0A059KRC8-F1
#
_entry.id   AF-A0A059KRC8-F1
#
_cell.length_a   1.000
_cell.length_b   1.000
_cell.length_c   1.000
_cell.angle_alpha   90.00
_cell.angle_beta   90.00
_cell.angle_gamma   90.00
#
_symmetry.space_group_name_H-M   'P 1'
#
loop_
_entity.id
_entity.type
_entity.pdbx_description
1 polymer ?
#
loop_
_entity_poly.entity_id
_entity_poly.type
_entity_poly.pdbx_seq_one_letter_code
_entity_poly.pdbx_strand_id
1 'polypeptide(L)' 'MLVLLDLKSPESIAAWVLTWPERHRVQLRCMWRLCPDFRESIEAGAALAASRTAQEAAQSPPKGMDDEDDR' A
#
# COMPACT_ATOMS: atom_id res chain seq x y z
N MET A 1 14.73 -8.55 -3.40
CA MET A 1 14.49 -8.45 -1.95
C MET A 1 13.25 -9.27 -1.62
N LEU A 2 13.38 -10.32 -0.81
CA LEU A 2 12.22 -11.12 -0.39
C LEU A 2 11.66 -10.48 0.88
N VAL A 3 10.47 -9.85 0.80
CA VAL A 3 9.76 -9.40 2.00
C VAL A 3 8.95 -10.59 2.50
N LEU A 4 9.31 -11.10 3.68
CA LEU A 4 8.49 -12.09 4.37
C LEU A 4 7.22 -11.41 4.88
N LEU A 5 6.06 -12.02 4.59
CA LEU A 5 4.76 -11.57 5.06
C LEU A 5 4.45 -12.23 6.39
N ASP A 6 4.32 -11.42 7.45
CA ASP A 6 3.76 -11.82 8.73
C ASP A 6 2.32 -11.27 8.87
N LEU A 7 1.34 -12.17 8.90
CA LEU A 7 -0.07 -11.79 9.00
C LEU A 7 -0.48 -11.28 10.38
N LYS A 8 0.37 -11.44 11.40
CA LYS A 8 0.11 -10.89 12.75
C LYS A 8 0.47 -9.41 12.85
N SER A 9 1.33 -8.89 11.97
CA SER A 9 1.78 -7.50 11.98
C SER A 9 1.13 -6.70 10.84
N PRO A 10 0.26 -5.72 11.17
CA PRO A 10 -0.28 -4.78 10.18
C PRO A 10 0.82 -4.05 9.39
N GLU A 11 1.96 -3.77 10.02
CA GLU A 11 3.10 -3.10 9.40
C GLU A 11 3.78 -3.98 8.35
N SER A 12 3.94 -5.28 8.64
CA SER A 12 4.46 -6.27 7.69
C SER A 12 3.53 -6.39 6.48
N ILE A 13 2.22 -6.50 6.72
CA ILE A 13 1.20 -6.53 5.66
C ILE A 13 1.27 -5.25 4.80
N ALA A 14 1.33 -4.08 5.43
CA ALA A 14 1.38 -2.81 4.71
C ALA A 14 2.64 -2.70 3.85
N ALA A 15 3.81 -3.04 4.41
CA ALA A 15 5.07 -3.05 3.69
C ALA A 15 5.03 -4.02 2.49
N TRP A 16 4.50 -5.23 2.72
CA TRP A 16 4.37 -6.23 1.67
C TRP A 16 3.45 -5.76 0.54
N VAL A 17 2.27 -5.19 0.86
CA VAL A 17 1.35 -4.63 -0.15
C VAL A 17 2.04 -3.58 -1.00
N LEU A 18 2.80 -2.67 -0.40
CA LEU A 18 3.45 -1.57 -1.11
C LEU A 18 4.57 -2.03 -2.07
N THR A 19 5.11 -3.25 -1.91
CA THR A 19 6.11 -3.77 -2.87
C THR A 19 5.54 -4.10 -4.25
N TRP A 20 4.25 -4.46 -4.32
CA TRP A 20 3.55 -4.71 -5.59
C TRP A 20 2.03 -4.54 -5.41
N PRO A 21 1.52 -3.29 -5.33
CA PRO A 21 0.17 -2.99 -4.87
C PRO A 21 -0.93 -3.73 -5.64
N GLU A 22 -0.83 -3.77 -6.95
CA GLU A 22 -1.82 -4.31 -7.89
C GLU A 22 -2.01 -5.81 -7.66
N ARG A 23 -0.89 -6.54 -7.48
CA ARG A 23 -0.90 -7.98 -7.29
C ARG A 23 -1.22 -8.35 -5.83
N HIS A 24 -0.56 -7.69 -4.88
CA HIS A 24 -0.66 -8.05 -3.47
C HIS A 24 -2.00 -7.66 -2.86
N ARG A 25 -2.70 -6.63 -3.36
CA ARG A 25 -4.08 -6.33 -2.92
C ARG A 25 -5.07 -7.46 -3.24
N VAL A 26 -4.93 -8.08 -4.41
CA VAL A 26 -5.78 -9.23 -4.80
C VAL A 26 -5.50 -10.42 -3.90
N GLN A 27 -4.23 -10.72 -3.66
CA GLN A 27 -3.81 -11.80 -2.76
C GLN A 27 -4.26 -11.56 -1.32
N LEU A 28 -4.12 -10.33 -0.81
CA LEU A 28 -4.56 -9.95 0.53
C LEU A 28 -6.07 -10.15 0.71
N ARG A 29 -6.88 -9.84 -0.31
CA ARG A 29 -8.32 -10.13 -0.30
C ARG A 29 -8.63 -11.62 -0.22
N CYS A 30 -7.84 -12.47 -0.88
CA CYS A 30 -7.96 -13.92 -0.75
C CYS A 30 -7.60 -14.37 0.67
N MET A 31 -6.52 -13.84 1.25
CA MET A 31 -6.09 -14.19 2.60
C MET A 31 -7.13 -13.77 3.66
N TRP A 32 -7.76 -12.60 3.50
CA TRP A 32 -8.86 -12.16 4.38
C TRP A 32 -10.03 -13.16 4.41
N ARG A 33 -10.31 -13.83 3.27
CA ARG A 33 -11.35 -14.85 3.17
C ARG A 33 -10.91 -16.19 3.75
N LEU A 34 -9.67 -16.59 3.49
CA LEU A 34 -9.13 -17.92 3.85
C LEU A 34 -8.62 -18.00 5.28
N CYS A 35 -8.26 -16.88 5.90
CA CYS A 35 -7.62 -16.84 7.21
C CYS A 35 -8.40 -15.90 8.16
N PRO A 36 -9.52 -16.37 8.73
CA PRO A 36 -10.40 -15.53 9.55
C PRO A 36 -9.70 -14.95 10.78
N ASP A 37 -8.75 -15.68 11.38
CA ASP A 37 -8.01 -15.28 12.58
C ASP A 37 -7.15 -14.03 12.37
N PHE A 38 -6.83 -13.67 11.13
CA PHE A 38 -5.99 -12.52 10.79
C PHE A 38 -6.75 -11.37 10.15
N ARG A 39 -8.09 -11.41 10.10
CA ARG A 39 -8.88 -10.37 9.41
C ARG A 39 -8.60 -8.97 9.93
N GLU A 40 -8.56 -8.82 11.25
CA GLU A 40 -8.30 -7.53 11.90
C GLU A 40 -6.93 -6.98 11.50
N SER A 41 -5.87 -7.80 11.60
CA SER A 41 -4.52 -7.42 11.18
C SER A 41 -4.44 -7.10 9.68
N ILE A 42 -5.15 -7.85 8.84
CA ILE A 42 -5.23 -7.63 7.39
C ILE A 42 -5.92 -6.32 7.05
N GLU A 43 -7.05 -6.01 7.69
CA GLU A 43 -7.76 -4.75 7.52
C GLU A 43 -6.91 -3.56 7.97
N ALA A 44 -6.29 -3.67 9.14
CA ALA A 44 -5.37 -2.67 9.66
C ALA A 44 -4.18 -2.44 8.71
N GLY A 45 -3.56 -3.51 8.20
CA GLY A 45 -2.45 -3.43 7.26
C GLY A 45 -2.84 -2.82 5.91
N ALA A 46 -4.04 -3.15 5.40
CA ALA A 46 -4.57 -2.54 4.19
C ALA A 46 -4.82 -1.03 4.36
N ALA A 47 -5.37 -0.62 5.51
CA ALA A 47 -5.59 0.78 5.84
C ALA A 47 -4.25 1.55 5.95
N LEU A 48 -3.25 0.97 6.61
CA LEU A 48 -1.90 1.56 6.70
C LEU A 48 -1.26 1.75 5.32
N ALA A 49 -1.36 0.76 4.44
CA ALA A 49 -0.84 0.88 3.07
C ALA A 49 -1.53 2.03 2.31
N ALA A 50 -2.85 2.14 2.41
CA ALA A 50 -3.61 3.22 1.77
C ALA A 50 -3.19 4.60 2.28
N SER A 51 -3.04 4.77 3.60
CA SER A 51 -2.59 6.02 4.21
C SER A 51 -1.19 6.43 3.74
N ARG A 52 -0.25 5.48 3.60
CA ARG A 52 1.11 5.75 3.09
C ARG A 52 1.09 6.20 1.64
N THR A 53 0.34 5.52 0.78
CA THR A 53 0.17 5.94 -0.62
C THR A 53 -0.42 7.35 -0.72
N ALA A 54 -1.41 7.67 0.12
CA ALA A 54 -2.01 9.00 0.15
C ALA A 54 -1.01 10.08 0.60
N GLN A 55 -0.15 9.77 1.59
CA GLN A 55 0.92 10.68 2.02
C GLN A 55 1.97 10.92 0.93
N GLU A 56 2.39 9.87 0.20
CA GLU A 56 3.33 10.00 -0.92
C GLU A 56 2.74 10.82 -2.08
N ALA A 57 1.46 10.61 -2.40
CA ALA A 57 0.76 11.40 -3.41
C ALA A 57 0.63 12.88 -3.01
N ALA A 58 0.39 13.17 -1.73
CA ALA A 58 0.32 14.53 -1.21
C ALA A 58 1.67 15.25 -1.16
N GLN A 59 2.78 14.50 -1.13
CA GLN A 59 4.14 15.04 -1.07
C GLN A 59 4.80 15.20 -2.45
N SER A 60 4.24 14.63 -3.51
CA SER A 60 4.71 14.84 -4.88
C SER A 60 4.05 16.10 -5.46
N PRO A 61 4.78 17.21 -5.67
CA PRO A 61 4.19 18.39 -6.29
C PRO A 61 3.79 18.07 -7.74
N PRO A 62 2.75 18.72 -8.30
CA PRO A 62 2.40 18.54 -9.70
C PRO A 62 3.60 18.93 -10.56
N LYS A 63 4.17 17.95 -11.27
CA LYS A 63 5.15 18.19 -12.32
C LYS A 63 4.39 18.77 -13.51
N GLY A 64 4.45 20.09 -13.67
CA GLY A 64 3.84 20.79 -14.79
C GLY A 64 3.46 22.23 -14.46
N MET A 65 4.45 23.09 -14.34
CA MET A 65 4.36 24.44 -14.89
C MET A 65 5.62 24.58 -15.73
N ASP A 66 5.57 24.02 -16.95
CA ASP A 66 6.50 24.44 -17.97
C ASP A 66 6.10 25.88 -18.30
N ASP A 67 6.77 26.83 -17.65
CA ASP A 67 6.77 28.23 -18.07
C ASP A 67 7.48 28.30 -19.44
N GLU A 68 6.77 27.90 -20.50
CA GLU A 68 7.00 28.45 -21.83
C GLU A 68 6.41 29.87 -21.85
N ASP A 69 7.12 30.79 -21.18
CA ASP A 69 6.90 32.22 -21.38
C ASP A 69 7.69 32.63 -22.63
N ASP A 70 6.95 32.65 -23.73
CA ASP A 70 7.30 33.08 -25.08
C ASP A 70 7.85 34.53 -25.05
N ARG A 71 9.18 34.70 -25.10
CA ARG A 71 9.86 35.98 -25.41
C ARG A 71 11.21 35.82 -26.09
#